data_AF-A0A537UFY0-F1
#
_entry.id   AF-A0A537UFY0-F1
#
_cell.length_a   1.000
_cell.length_b   1.000
_cell.length_c   1.000
_cell.angle_alpha   90.00
_cell.angle_beta   90.00
_cell.angle_gamma   90.00
#
_symmetry.space_group_name_H-M   'P 1'
#
loop_
_entity.id
_entity.type
_entity.pdbx_description
1 polymer ?
#
loop_
_entity_poly.entity_id
_entity_poly.type
_entity_poly.pdbx_seq_one_letter_code
_entity_poly.pdbx_strand_id
1 'polypeptide(L)'
;MADLGQQPNRKRSRVFLATMTLAAVAAVAGLSACSQPSDSQPPTAQRQAAEEQARRDTDEKAWADAEKTGTVAAYTSYLQNFGSGAHVAEASQRIVSLNEQARKDADEKAWAEAEKTGTAAAYMAYIQNFGGGAHVAQARQRVTEQTRKEADEKAWADAVRAGTAAAFTAYTQSFSSGAHVAEARERLAALDEQTRKEADEKAWTDALRVGTLAAFTGYIQKFGSGAHVAEARQRVAALEDQARKEEDEKAWADALRAGTPSAFTTYIQKFGSGAHVAEARQRAAALETQGRKELPSIDIKNTCKAAAGAMVSLMGGTTTEQDVNACLDSEQKARDQIVKDRATYSSADKKQCMRTGVYLPSYVEWLTCLEMERDVRKMERQPQFGTAPWSLPKVNPAINSAGR
;
A
#
# COMPACT_ATOMS: atom_id res chain seq x y z
N MET A 1 4.30 -49.54 33.41
CA MET A 1 5.59 -50.05 32.91
C MET A 1 6.65 -49.10 33.47
N ALA A 2 7.14 -49.27 34.70
CA ALA A 2 8.18 -50.22 35.16
C ALA A 2 9.40 -50.15 34.21
N ASP A 3 10.52 -49.52 34.56
CA ASP A 3 11.62 -49.98 35.45
C ASP A 3 12.54 -48.77 35.76
N LEU A 4 12.82 -48.37 37.01
CA LEU A 4 13.89 -48.80 37.95
C LEU A 4 15.35 -48.72 37.44
N GLY A 5 16.22 -48.02 38.20
CA GLY A 5 17.68 -48.02 38.04
C GLY A 5 18.38 -46.67 38.33
N GLN A 6 18.39 -46.14 39.56
CA GLN A 6 19.44 -46.36 40.59
C GLN A 6 20.63 -45.37 40.53
N GLN A 7 20.57 -44.32 41.36
CA GLN A 7 21.70 -43.57 41.95
C GLN A 7 22.10 -44.21 43.31
N PRO A 8 23.11 -43.77 44.09
CA PRO A 8 24.33 -42.96 43.83
C PRO A 8 25.60 -43.64 44.43
N ASN A 9 26.80 -43.07 44.28
CA ASN A 9 27.96 -43.50 45.08
C ASN A 9 28.70 -42.31 45.74
N ARG A 10 28.36 -42.07 47.01
CA ARG A 10 29.14 -41.31 47.99
C ARG A 10 30.18 -42.25 48.62
N LYS A 11 31.47 -41.91 48.59
CA LYS A 11 32.47 -42.60 49.42
C LYS A 11 32.79 -41.77 50.67
N ARG A 12 32.62 -42.43 51.83
CA ARG A 12 32.95 -41.99 53.19
C ARG A 12 34.42 -42.25 53.53
N SER A 13 34.85 -41.48 54.52
CA SER A 13 36.05 -41.51 55.37
C SER A 13 36.78 -42.84 55.58
N ARG A 14 38.10 -42.73 55.79
CA ARG A 14 38.85 -43.61 56.71
C ARG A 14 39.81 -42.80 57.57
N VAL A 15 39.65 -42.98 58.87
CA VAL A 15 40.53 -42.59 59.98
C VAL A 15 41.58 -43.71 60.14
N PHE A 16 42.85 -43.36 60.36
CA PHE A 16 43.90 -44.24 60.90
C PHE A 16 44.83 -43.34 61.74
N LEU A 17 44.75 -43.38 63.07
CA LEU A 17 45.45 -44.24 64.04
C LEU A 17 46.96 -43.96 64.17
N ALA A 18 47.30 -43.57 65.40
CA ALA A 18 48.57 -43.10 65.91
C ALA A 18 49.64 -44.19 66.06
N THR A 19 50.91 -43.80 66.03
CA THR A 19 52.00 -44.49 66.73
C THR A 19 53.01 -43.48 67.28
N MET A 20 53.12 -43.48 68.61
CA MET A 20 54.12 -42.82 69.44
C MET A 20 55.20 -43.87 69.74
N THR A 21 56.49 -43.52 69.62
CA THR A 21 57.59 -44.34 70.15
C THR A 21 58.55 -43.49 70.96
N LEU A 22 58.48 -43.66 72.29
CA LEU A 22 59.52 -43.33 73.25
C LEU A 22 60.73 -44.26 73.05
N ALA A 23 61.93 -43.72 73.23
CA ALA A 23 63.10 -44.49 73.61
C ALA A 23 63.76 -43.80 74.82
N ALA A 24 63.65 -44.45 75.97
CA ALA A 24 64.40 -44.15 77.18
C ALA A 24 65.65 -45.03 77.22
N VAL A 25 66.79 -44.45 77.61
CA VAL A 25 67.94 -45.21 78.11
C VAL A 25 68.36 -44.58 79.43
N ALA A 26 68.27 -45.39 80.48
CA ALA A 26 68.68 -45.11 81.85
C ALA A 26 69.91 -45.96 82.19
N ALA A 27 70.83 -45.41 82.97
CA ALA A 27 71.92 -46.08 83.72
C ALA A 27 72.93 -45.00 84.19
N VAL A 28 73.47 -44.89 85.42
CA VAL A 28 73.44 -45.66 86.69
C VAL A 28 73.79 -44.67 87.83
N ALA A 29 73.40 -45.05 89.05
CA ALA A 29 73.59 -44.40 90.35
C ALA A 29 75.04 -44.15 90.85
N GLY A 30 75.17 -43.31 91.88
CA GLY A 30 76.11 -43.56 92.99
C GLY A 30 76.93 -42.40 93.57
N LEU A 31 76.34 -41.66 94.54
CA LEU A 31 76.90 -40.98 95.73
C LEU A 31 78.41 -40.61 95.81
N SER A 32 78.71 -39.32 96.06
CA SER A 32 79.29 -38.83 97.34
C SER A 32 79.82 -37.39 97.29
N ALA A 33 79.47 -36.66 98.36
CA ALA A 33 80.28 -35.68 99.09
C ALA A 33 80.70 -34.31 98.46
N CYS A 34 80.20 -33.27 99.14
CA CYS A 34 80.86 -32.04 99.58
C CYS A 34 80.77 -30.74 98.75
N SER A 35 80.48 -29.70 99.53
CA SER A 35 80.69 -28.25 99.34
C SER A 35 79.75 -27.48 98.39
N GLN A 36 78.81 -26.75 99.02
CA GLN A 36 78.40 -25.43 98.53
C GLN A 36 79.63 -24.50 98.43
N PRO A 37 79.56 -23.48 97.57
CA PRO A 37 79.28 -22.16 98.11
C PRO A 37 78.11 -21.46 97.44
N SER A 38 77.57 -20.50 98.18
CA SER A 38 76.43 -19.63 97.92
C SER A 38 76.57 -18.70 96.70
N ASP A 39 75.39 -18.25 96.25
CA ASP A 39 75.07 -17.01 95.51
C ASP A 39 75.59 -16.90 94.06
N SER A 40 74.74 -16.86 93.03
CA SER A 40 73.81 -15.75 92.83
C SER A 40 72.71 -16.16 91.82
N GLN A 41 71.47 -16.35 92.27
CA GLN A 41 70.34 -16.30 91.33
C GLN A 41 70.03 -14.82 91.06
N PRO A 42 69.97 -14.36 89.79
CA PRO A 42 69.64 -12.97 89.51
C PRO A 42 68.25 -12.64 90.11
N PRO A 43 68.05 -11.45 90.70
CA PRO A 43 66.78 -11.04 91.29
C PRO A 43 65.62 -11.30 90.32
N THR A 44 64.45 -11.72 90.84
CA THR A 44 63.25 -12.06 90.06
C THR A 44 62.89 -11.03 88.99
N ALA A 45 63.17 -9.74 89.23
CA ALA A 45 63.03 -8.66 88.26
C ALA A 45 63.96 -8.77 87.03
N GLN A 46 65.21 -9.24 87.19
CA GLN A 46 66.14 -9.46 86.08
C GLN A 46 65.77 -10.69 85.24
N ARG A 47 65.21 -11.74 85.84
CA ARG A 47 64.69 -12.91 85.09
C ARG A 47 63.43 -12.57 84.31
N GLN A 48 62.49 -11.86 84.93
CA GLN A 48 61.29 -11.37 84.26
C GLN A 48 61.62 -10.42 83.10
N ALA A 49 62.61 -9.53 83.28
CA ALA A 49 63.11 -8.68 82.19
C ALA A 49 63.79 -9.47 81.06
N ALA A 50 64.57 -10.51 81.39
CA ALA A 50 65.21 -11.37 80.39
C ALA A 50 64.21 -12.25 79.63
N GLU A 51 63.17 -12.77 80.30
CA GLU A 51 62.09 -13.54 79.68
C GLU A 51 61.18 -12.66 78.80
N GLU A 52 60.89 -11.42 79.24
CA GLU A 52 60.16 -10.42 78.45
C GLU A 52 60.98 -9.98 77.21
N GLN A 53 62.29 -9.78 77.36
CA GLN A 53 63.18 -9.48 76.23
C GLN A 53 63.24 -10.65 75.24
N ALA A 54 63.39 -11.89 75.72
CA ALA A 54 63.37 -13.07 74.85
C ALA A 54 62.03 -13.22 74.13
N ARG A 55 60.89 -12.91 74.77
CA ARG A 55 59.57 -12.89 74.13
C ARG A 55 59.50 -11.83 73.02
N ARG A 56 60.01 -10.63 73.26
CA ARG A 56 60.10 -9.56 72.25
C ARG A 56 60.99 -9.94 71.07
N ASP A 57 62.15 -10.54 71.35
CA ASP A 57 63.06 -11.00 70.29
C ASP A 57 62.43 -12.12 69.45
N THR A 58 61.63 -13.02 70.08
CA THR A 58 60.86 -14.03 69.34
C THR A 58 59.66 -13.45 68.58
N ASP A 59 59.01 -12.42 69.11
CA ASP A 59 57.91 -11.70 68.46
C ASP A 59 58.41 -10.97 67.21
N GLU A 60 59.51 -10.22 67.33
CA GLU A 60 60.16 -9.49 66.23
C GLU A 60 60.63 -10.47 65.14
N LYS A 61 61.21 -11.61 65.52
CA LYS A 61 61.62 -12.63 64.55
C LYS A 61 60.43 -13.23 63.80
N ALA A 62 59.35 -13.55 64.52
CA ALA A 62 58.14 -14.09 63.91
C ALA A 62 57.44 -13.06 63.01
N TRP A 63 57.48 -11.78 63.38
CA TRP A 63 57.01 -10.67 62.56
C TRP A 63 57.84 -10.51 61.28
N ALA A 64 59.17 -10.52 61.36
CA ALA A 64 60.05 -10.44 60.20
C ALA A 64 59.84 -11.61 59.22
N ASP A 65 59.60 -12.83 59.73
CA ASP A 65 59.27 -13.99 58.90
C ASP A 65 57.89 -13.86 58.23
N ALA A 66 56.91 -13.29 58.93
CA ALA A 66 55.59 -13.01 58.39
C ALA A 66 55.62 -11.92 57.31
N GLU A 67 56.37 -10.84 57.53
CA GLU A 67 56.58 -9.75 56.57
C GLU A 67 57.29 -10.25 55.32
N LYS A 68 58.36 -11.03 55.48
CA LYS A 68 59.09 -11.66 54.39
C LYS A 68 58.20 -12.57 53.52
N THR A 69 57.27 -13.29 54.15
CA THR A 69 56.35 -14.18 53.42
C THR A 69 55.21 -13.39 52.78
N GLY A 70 54.71 -12.34 53.44
CA GLY A 70 53.77 -11.39 52.85
C GLY A 70 52.40 -11.94 52.49
N THR A 71 51.97 -13.06 53.09
CA THR A 71 50.67 -13.69 52.79
C THR A 71 49.70 -13.63 53.96
N VAL A 72 48.40 -13.72 53.68
CA VAL A 72 47.35 -13.82 54.70
C VAL A 72 47.61 -14.97 55.67
N ALA A 73 48.08 -16.12 55.18
CA ALA A 73 48.41 -17.28 56.00
C ALA A 73 49.57 -17.00 56.97
N ALA A 74 50.61 -16.28 56.53
CA ALA A 74 51.75 -15.93 57.37
C ALA A 74 51.39 -14.97 58.51
N TYR A 75 50.64 -13.90 58.19
CA TYR A 75 50.14 -12.96 59.22
C TYR A 75 49.10 -13.61 60.15
N THR A 76 48.28 -14.53 59.65
CA THR A 76 47.34 -15.30 60.48
C THR A 76 48.09 -16.21 61.47
N SER A 77 49.15 -16.89 61.02
CA SER A 77 50.03 -17.68 61.90
C SER A 77 50.71 -16.81 62.96
N TYR A 78 51.16 -15.60 62.60
CA TYR A 78 51.70 -14.64 63.57
C TYR A 78 50.65 -14.28 64.64
N LEU A 79 49.43 -13.89 64.25
CA LEU A 79 48.34 -13.56 65.18
C LEU A 79 47.93 -14.73 66.09
N GLN A 80 48.01 -15.97 65.60
CA GLN A 80 47.71 -17.17 66.39
C GLN A 80 48.75 -17.45 67.48
N ASN A 81 50.03 -17.19 67.19
CA ASN A 81 51.13 -17.46 68.11
C ASN A 81 51.45 -16.24 69.03
N PHE A 82 51.12 -15.02 68.58
CA PHE A 82 51.48 -13.75 69.23
C PHE A 82 50.28 -12.80 69.35
N GLY A 83 49.14 -13.28 69.87
CA GLY A 83 47.87 -12.52 69.95
C GLY A 83 47.89 -11.25 70.84
N SER A 84 48.97 -11.01 71.59
CA SER A 84 49.22 -9.78 72.36
C SER A 84 50.57 -9.14 72.02
N GLY A 85 51.18 -9.51 70.89
CA GLY A 85 52.47 -8.98 70.41
C GLY A 85 52.37 -7.53 69.92
N ALA A 86 53.52 -6.89 69.70
CA ALA A 86 53.57 -5.48 69.31
C ALA A 86 52.95 -5.22 67.92
N HIS A 87 52.96 -6.22 67.03
CA HIS A 87 52.54 -6.08 65.63
C HIS A 87 51.13 -6.61 65.33
N VAL A 88 50.29 -6.88 66.34
CA VAL A 88 48.93 -7.43 66.14
C VAL A 88 48.05 -6.52 65.26
N ALA A 89 48.11 -5.21 65.50
CA ALA A 89 47.34 -4.24 64.71
C ALA A 89 47.84 -4.18 63.27
N GLU A 90 49.15 -4.19 63.07
CA GLU A 90 49.79 -4.15 61.75
C GLU A 90 49.50 -5.44 60.97
N ALA A 91 49.66 -6.62 61.58
CA ALA A 91 49.33 -7.90 60.97
C ALA A 91 47.87 -7.98 60.54
N SER A 92 46.94 -7.50 61.38
CA SER A 92 45.51 -7.43 61.05
C SER A 92 45.25 -6.50 59.86
N GLN A 93 45.89 -5.33 59.82
CA GLN A 93 45.78 -4.39 58.72
C GLN A 93 46.35 -4.96 57.41
N ARG A 94 47.48 -5.69 57.47
CA ARG A 94 48.07 -6.39 56.31
C ARG A 94 47.12 -7.45 55.76
N ILE A 95 46.47 -8.24 56.61
CA ILE A 95 45.45 -9.22 56.20
C ILE A 95 44.29 -8.55 55.48
N VAL A 96 43.73 -7.47 56.05
CA VAL A 96 42.64 -6.70 55.42
C VAL A 96 43.06 -6.18 54.05
N SER A 97 44.27 -5.63 53.95
CA SER A 97 44.80 -5.05 52.70
C SER A 97 45.03 -6.11 51.63
N LEU A 98 45.59 -7.27 52.00
CA LEU A 98 45.80 -8.40 51.10
C LEU A 98 44.48 -9.02 50.63
N ASN A 99 43.51 -9.20 51.52
CA ASN A 99 42.18 -9.70 51.15
C ASN A 99 41.45 -8.73 50.23
N GLU A 100 41.56 -7.42 50.47
CA GLU A 100 40.97 -6.39 49.62
C GLU A 100 41.64 -6.36 48.24
N GLN A 101 42.96 -6.52 48.16
CA GLN A 101 43.66 -6.64 46.88
C GLN A 101 43.23 -7.90 46.14
N ALA A 102 43.20 -9.06 46.81
CA ALA A 102 42.73 -10.30 46.21
C ALA A 102 41.28 -10.20 45.70
N ARG A 103 40.41 -9.45 46.40
CA ARG A 103 39.04 -9.17 45.95
C ARG A 103 39.02 -8.32 44.69
N LYS A 104 39.85 -7.27 44.60
CA LYS A 104 39.98 -6.42 43.40
C LYS A 104 40.54 -7.19 42.21
N ASP A 105 41.58 -8.00 42.42
CA ASP A 105 42.16 -8.83 41.35
C ASP A 105 41.14 -9.86 40.83
N ALA A 106 40.32 -10.43 41.73
CA ALA A 106 39.24 -11.33 41.35
C ALA A 106 38.12 -10.61 40.58
N ASP A 107 37.76 -9.39 40.97
CA ASP A 107 36.78 -8.53 40.28
C ASP A 107 37.22 -8.21 38.85
N GLU A 108 38.46 -7.73 38.68
CA GLU A 108 39.06 -7.43 37.37
C GLU A 108 39.13 -8.67 36.47
N LYS A 109 39.53 -9.81 37.02
CA LYS A 109 39.58 -11.06 36.27
C LYS A 109 38.18 -11.51 35.82
N ALA A 110 37.18 -11.38 36.69
CA ALA A 110 35.80 -11.73 36.35
C ALA A 110 35.21 -10.79 35.31
N TRP A 111 35.53 -9.49 35.40
CA TRP A 111 35.16 -8.50 34.40
C TRP A 111 35.79 -8.81 33.03
N ALA A 112 37.09 -9.08 32.98
CA ALA A 112 37.78 -9.43 31.73
C ALA A 112 37.18 -10.67 31.05
N GLU A 113 36.77 -11.68 31.81
CA GLU A 113 36.09 -12.87 31.27
C GLU A 113 34.68 -12.53 30.75
N ALA A 114 33.95 -11.65 31.44
CA ALA A 114 32.65 -11.17 30.98
C ALA A 114 32.77 -10.36 29.68
N GLU A 115 33.76 -9.47 29.56
CA GLU A 115 34.03 -8.72 28.33
C GLU A 115 34.42 -9.64 27.18
N LYS A 116 35.28 -10.63 27.44
CA LYS A 116 35.70 -11.62 26.45
C LYS A 116 34.53 -12.45 25.93
N THR A 117 33.62 -12.84 26.81
CA THR A 117 32.42 -13.60 26.41
C THR A 117 31.41 -12.71 25.69
N GLY A 118 31.25 -11.47 26.15
CA GLY A 118 30.46 -10.44 25.48
C GLY A 118 28.94 -10.66 25.48
N THR A 119 28.42 -11.64 26.22
CA THR A 119 26.97 -11.95 26.27
C THR A 119 26.29 -11.34 27.48
N ALA A 120 24.97 -11.10 27.38
CA ALA A 120 24.18 -10.61 28.50
C ALA A 120 24.29 -11.55 29.71
N ALA A 121 24.30 -12.86 29.49
CA ALA A 121 24.47 -13.87 30.54
C ALA A 121 25.81 -13.76 31.28
N ALA A 122 26.92 -13.50 30.57
CA ALA A 122 28.23 -13.36 31.20
C ALA A 122 28.32 -12.11 32.09
N TYR A 123 27.79 -10.97 31.61
CA TYR A 123 27.71 -9.75 32.43
C TYR A 123 26.75 -9.90 33.61
N MET A 124 25.63 -10.63 33.45
CA MET A 124 24.73 -10.96 34.57
C MET A 124 25.43 -11.82 35.62
N ALA A 125 26.23 -12.81 35.20
CA ALA A 125 27.02 -13.64 36.12
C ALA A 125 28.07 -12.82 36.89
N TYR A 126 28.72 -11.85 36.23
CA TYR A 126 29.60 -10.89 36.88
C TYR A 126 28.86 -10.09 37.96
N ILE A 127 27.71 -9.48 37.62
CA ILE A 127 26.90 -8.70 38.58
C ILE A 127 26.46 -9.55 39.78
N GLN A 128 26.12 -10.82 39.54
CA GLN A 128 25.69 -11.75 40.59
C GLN A 128 26.83 -12.08 41.57
N ASN A 129 28.05 -12.28 41.05
CA ASN A 129 29.22 -12.65 41.87
C ASN A 129 29.92 -11.43 42.48
N PHE A 130 29.83 -10.26 41.86
CA PHE A 130 30.52 -9.02 42.23
C PHE A 130 29.56 -7.82 42.29
N GLY A 131 28.45 -7.93 43.03
CA GLY A 131 27.39 -6.91 43.08
C GLY A 131 27.79 -5.52 43.60
N GLY A 132 28.97 -5.41 44.22
CA GLY A 132 29.61 -4.13 44.61
C GLY A 132 30.98 -3.90 43.96
N GLY A 133 31.26 -4.60 42.85
CA GLY A 133 32.49 -4.44 42.06
C GLY A 133 32.53 -3.14 41.26
N ALA A 134 33.71 -2.77 40.77
CA ALA A 134 33.93 -1.51 40.07
C ALA A 134 33.15 -1.41 38.75
N HIS A 135 32.87 -2.54 38.10
CA HIS A 135 32.26 -2.58 36.77
C HIS A 135 30.75 -2.83 36.75
N VAL A 136 30.07 -2.88 37.90
CA VAL A 136 28.63 -3.22 37.96
C VAL A 136 27.77 -2.29 37.09
N ALA A 137 28.06 -0.99 37.08
CA ALA A 137 27.33 -0.03 36.25
C ALA A 137 27.53 -0.30 34.75
N GLN A 138 28.78 -0.54 34.34
CA GLN A 138 29.12 -0.87 32.95
C GLN A 138 28.50 -2.21 32.55
N ALA A 139 28.57 -3.23 33.41
CA ALA A 139 27.96 -4.54 33.17
C ALA A 139 26.44 -4.41 32.93
N ARG A 140 25.72 -3.60 33.72
CA ARG A 140 24.27 -3.36 33.52
C ARG A 140 23.96 -2.69 32.18
N GLN A 141 24.80 -1.73 31.75
CA GLN A 141 24.67 -1.12 30.43
C GLN A 141 24.87 -2.16 29.33
N ARG A 142 25.93 -2.98 29.42
CA ARG A 142 26.21 -4.06 28.47
C ARG A 142 25.07 -5.08 28.40
N VAL A 143 24.48 -5.48 29.53
CA VAL A 143 23.31 -6.36 29.57
C VAL A 143 22.14 -5.76 28.80
N THR A 144 21.82 -4.48 29.03
CA THR A 144 20.71 -3.80 28.37
C THR A 144 20.96 -3.71 26.86
N GLU A 145 22.16 -3.32 26.46
CA GLU A 145 22.55 -3.23 25.04
C GLU A 145 22.45 -4.58 24.35
N GLN A 146 23.01 -5.62 24.96
CA GLN A 146 23.06 -6.97 24.38
C GLN A 146 21.69 -7.62 24.32
N THR A 147 20.86 -7.47 25.36
CA THR A 147 19.48 -7.96 25.37
C THR A 147 18.65 -7.27 24.28
N ARG A 148 18.84 -5.95 24.10
CA ARG A 148 18.16 -5.21 23.02
C ARG A 148 18.58 -5.71 21.64
N LYS A 149 19.88 -5.97 21.42
CA LYS A 149 20.40 -6.54 20.17
C LYS A 149 19.83 -7.94 19.90
N GLU A 150 19.80 -8.80 20.90
CA GLU A 150 19.23 -10.15 20.78
C GLU A 150 17.73 -10.12 20.49
N ALA A 151 16.98 -9.20 21.11
CA ALA A 151 15.56 -9.00 20.83
C ALA A 151 15.31 -8.46 19.41
N ASP A 152 16.14 -7.53 18.94
CA ASP A 152 16.10 -6.97 17.58
C ASP A 152 16.32 -8.07 16.52
N GLU A 153 17.41 -8.84 16.67
CA GLU A 153 17.73 -9.98 15.78
C GLU A 153 16.63 -11.05 15.78
N LYS A 154 16.08 -11.37 16.96
CA LYS A 154 14.97 -12.32 17.05
C LYS A 154 13.72 -11.82 16.34
N ALA A 155 13.32 -10.57 16.60
CA ALA A 155 12.14 -9.98 15.98
C ALA A 155 12.30 -9.87 14.46
N TRP A 156 13.51 -9.53 14.00
CA TRP A 156 13.86 -9.53 12.59
C TRP A 156 13.75 -10.93 11.96
N ALA A 157 14.34 -11.95 12.59
CA ALA A 157 14.26 -13.32 12.10
C ALA A 157 12.81 -13.84 12.02
N ASP A 158 11.97 -13.47 12.99
CA ASP A 158 10.55 -13.80 12.98
C ASP A 158 9.79 -13.05 11.86
N ALA A 159 10.12 -11.78 11.59
CA ALA A 159 9.56 -11.01 10.48
C ALA A 159 9.97 -11.57 9.10
N VAL A 160 11.25 -11.93 8.92
CA VAL A 160 11.77 -12.59 7.71
C VAL A 160 11.09 -13.94 7.48
N ARG A 161 10.92 -14.73 8.54
CA ARG A 161 10.23 -16.04 8.47
C ARG A 161 8.77 -15.89 8.05
N ALA A 162 8.08 -14.87 8.57
CA ALA A 162 6.70 -14.60 8.19
C ALA A 162 6.60 -14.06 6.75
N GLY A 163 7.55 -13.21 6.33
CA GLY A 163 7.61 -12.69 4.97
C GLY A 163 6.42 -11.82 4.56
N THR A 164 5.66 -11.29 5.51
CA THR A 164 4.44 -10.50 5.26
C THR A 164 4.62 -9.03 5.62
N ALA A 165 3.83 -8.17 4.98
CA ALA A 165 3.83 -6.75 5.27
C ALA A 165 3.53 -6.48 6.75
N ALA A 166 2.54 -7.15 7.33
CA ALA A 166 2.19 -7.02 8.74
C ALA A 166 3.37 -7.32 9.68
N ALA A 167 4.17 -8.35 9.38
CA ALA A 167 5.32 -8.71 10.21
C ALA A 167 6.46 -7.68 10.13
N PHE A 168 6.79 -7.19 8.92
CA PHE A 168 7.79 -6.13 8.77
C PHE A 168 7.31 -4.79 9.35
N THR A 169 6.02 -4.46 9.25
CA THR A 169 5.42 -3.31 9.93
C THR A 169 5.55 -3.43 11.45
N ALA A 170 5.21 -4.57 12.04
CA ALA A 170 5.34 -4.80 13.48
C ALA A 170 6.80 -4.68 13.96
N TYR A 171 7.76 -5.20 13.18
CA TYR A 171 9.18 -5.06 13.46
C TYR A 171 9.62 -3.58 13.45
N THR A 172 9.32 -2.83 12.38
CA THR A 172 9.70 -1.41 12.28
C THR A 172 9.06 -0.50 13.33
N GLN A 173 7.87 -0.87 13.84
CA GLN A 173 7.22 -0.19 14.96
C GLN A 173 7.89 -0.49 16.30
N SER A 174 8.30 -1.74 16.51
CA SER A 174 8.91 -2.19 17.77
C SER A 174 10.39 -1.79 17.88
N PHE A 175 11.08 -1.71 16.74
CA PHE A 175 12.52 -1.43 16.64
C PHE A 175 12.78 -0.30 15.64
N SER A 176 12.27 0.91 15.90
CA SER A 176 12.32 2.05 14.97
C SER A 176 13.73 2.53 14.58
N SER A 177 14.74 2.18 15.38
CA SER A 177 16.16 2.41 15.12
C SER A 177 16.99 1.11 15.18
N GLY A 178 16.34 -0.04 14.95
CA GLY A 178 17.00 -1.35 14.87
C GLY A 178 17.89 -1.48 13.63
N ALA A 179 18.78 -2.47 13.63
CA ALA A 179 19.76 -2.64 12.55
C ALA A 179 19.09 -2.92 11.19
N HIS A 180 17.95 -3.62 11.20
CA HIS A 180 17.27 -4.07 9.97
C HIS A 180 16.13 -3.17 9.50
N VAL A 181 15.98 -1.95 10.05
CA VAL A 181 14.86 -1.05 9.68
C VAL A 181 14.88 -0.66 8.20
N ALA A 182 16.06 -0.40 7.66
CA ALA A 182 16.20 -0.06 6.24
C ALA A 182 15.76 -1.24 5.36
N GLU A 183 16.27 -2.43 5.64
CA GLU A 183 15.92 -3.64 4.90
C GLU A 183 14.42 -3.99 5.06
N ALA A 184 13.86 -3.85 6.26
CA ALA A 184 12.43 -4.07 6.48
C ALA A 184 11.56 -3.14 5.63
N ARG A 185 11.97 -1.87 5.48
CA ARG A 185 11.27 -0.89 4.62
C ARG A 185 11.40 -1.22 3.14
N GLU A 186 12.55 -1.69 2.70
CA GLU A 186 12.74 -2.15 1.32
C GLU A 186 11.85 -3.37 1.02
N ARG A 187 11.79 -4.35 1.93
CA ARG A 187 10.91 -5.51 1.80
C ARG A 187 9.43 -5.13 1.79
N LEU A 188 9.03 -4.17 2.62
CA LEU A 188 7.68 -3.61 2.59
C LEU A 188 7.36 -2.98 1.23
N ALA A 189 8.24 -2.13 0.71
CA ALA A 189 8.04 -1.49 -0.58
C ALA A 189 7.95 -2.51 -1.72
N ALA A 190 8.76 -3.59 -1.66
CA ALA A 190 8.71 -4.68 -2.63
C ALA A 190 7.38 -5.46 -2.58
N LEU A 191 6.88 -5.75 -1.38
CA LEU A 191 5.58 -6.40 -1.19
C LEU A 191 4.43 -5.52 -1.69
N ASP A 192 4.44 -4.23 -1.34
CA ASP A 192 3.45 -3.27 -1.81
C ASP A 192 3.46 -3.17 -3.34
N GLU A 193 4.65 -3.10 -3.94
CA GLU A 193 4.79 -3.10 -5.40
C GLU A 193 4.26 -4.38 -6.05
N GLN A 194 4.54 -5.54 -5.45
CA GLN A 194 4.01 -6.81 -5.93
C GLN A 194 2.47 -6.83 -5.88
N THR A 195 1.87 -6.42 -4.77
CA THR A 195 0.40 -6.37 -4.64
C THR A 195 -0.23 -5.41 -5.66
N ARG A 196 0.42 -4.27 -5.97
CA ARG A 196 -0.02 -3.35 -7.03
C ARG A 196 0.01 -4.01 -8.40
N LYS A 197 1.09 -4.72 -8.74
CA LYS A 197 1.24 -5.45 -10.01
C LYS A 197 0.19 -6.55 -10.15
N GLU A 198 -0.04 -7.32 -9.10
CA GLU A 198 -1.08 -8.37 -9.10
C GLU A 198 -2.48 -7.78 -9.28
N ALA A 199 -2.77 -6.64 -8.64
CA ALA A 199 -4.03 -5.94 -8.81
C ALA A 199 -4.21 -5.36 -10.23
N ASP A 200 -3.13 -4.83 -10.82
CA ASP A 200 -3.08 -4.34 -12.19
C ASP A 200 -3.38 -5.46 -13.19
N GLU A 201 -2.65 -6.58 -13.08
CA GLU A 201 -2.80 -7.75 -13.95
C GLU A 201 -4.21 -8.37 -13.84
N LYS A 202 -4.74 -8.45 -12.62
CA LYS A 202 -6.11 -8.93 -12.38
C LYS A 202 -7.14 -8.02 -13.06
N ALA A 203 -7.02 -6.71 -12.88
CA ALA A 203 -7.96 -5.76 -13.46
C ALA A 203 -7.87 -5.75 -15.00
N TRP A 204 -6.66 -5.93 -15.53
CA TRP A 204 -6.45 -6.11 -16.96
C TRP A 204 -7.10 -7.38 -17.49
N THR A 205 -6.91 -8.52 -16.82
CA THR A 205 -7.57 -9.79 -17.16
C THR A 205 -9.10 -9.66 -17.13
N ASP A 206 -9.64 -8.95 -16.14
CA ASP A 206 -11.07 -8.67 -16.05
C ASP A 206 -11.55 -7.79 -17.21
N ALA A 207 -10.78 -6.77 -17.60
CA ALA A 207 -11.09 -5.93 -18.75
C ALA A 207 -11.06 -6.71 -20.07
N LEU A 208 -10.08 -7.60 -20.25
CA LEU A 208 -10.01 -8.51 -21.41
C LEU A 208 -11.21 -9.45 -21.49
N ARG A 209 -11.62 -10.02 -20.34
CA ARG A 209 -12.77 -10.92 -20.25
C ARG A 209 -14.08 -10.22 -20.60
N VAL A 210 -14.26 -8.97 -20.17
CA VAL A 210 -15.47 -8.19 -20.47
C VAL A 210 -15.43 -7.66 -21.91
N GLY A 211 -14.27 -7.21 -22.38
CA GLY A 211 -14.03 -6.85 -23.78
C GLY A 211 -14.79 -5.60 -24.27
N THR A 212 -15.29 -4.74 -23.37
CA THR A 212 -16.07 -3.55 -23.73
C THR A 212 -15.28 -2.26 -23.55
N LEU A 213 -15.74 -1.20 -24.22
CA LEU A 213 -15.19 0.16 -24.08
C LEU A 213 -15.13 0.57 -22.60
N ALA A 214 -16.24 0.40 -21.87
CA ALA A 214 -16.33 0.75 -20.46
C ALA A 214 -15.34 -0.02 -19.58
N ALA A 215 -15.09 -1.30 -19.88
CA ALA A 215 -14.15 -2.11 -19.11
C ALA A 215 -12.71 -1.63 -19.29
N PHE A 216 -12.27 -1.37 -20.53
CA PHE A 216 -10.93 -0.86 -20.80
C PHE A 216 -10.74 0.58 -20.29
N THR A 217 -11.75 1.46 -20.44
CA THR A 217 -11.71 2.81 -19.88
C THR A 217 -11.64 2.78 -18.35
N GLY A 218 -12.41 1.90 -17.70
CA GLY A 218 -12.37 1.71 -16.25
C GLY A 218 -11.00 1.23 -15.75
N TYR A 219 -10.36 0.31 -16.49
CA TYR A 219 -8.99 -0.12 -16.23
C TYR A 219 -8.01 1.07 -16.32
N ILE A 220 -8.04 1.85 -17.41
CA ILE A 220 -7.16 3.02 -17.61
C ILE A 220 -7.35 4.05 -16.50
N GLN A 221 -8.58 4.29 -16.05
CA GLN A 221 -8.86 5.22 -14.95
C GLN A 221 -8.28 4.75 -13.63
N LYS A 222 -8.37 3.44 -13.34
CA LYS A 222 -7.87 2.86 -12.09
C LYS A 222 -6.34 2.70 -12.07
N PHE A 223 -5.74 2.37 -13.22
CA PHE A 223 -4.32 2.09 -13.38
C PHE A 223 -3.68 2.99 -14.44
N GLY A 224 -3.71 4.31 -14.26
CA GLY A 224 -3.28 5.29 -15.28
C GLY A 224 -1.83 5.18 -15.74
N SER A 225 -0.96 4.54 -14.96
CA SER A 225 0.43 4.20 -15.30
C SER A 225 0.71 2.69 -15.24
N GLY A 226 -0.35 1.85 -15.31
CA GLY A 226 -0.23 0.39 -15.32
C GLY A 226 0.42 -0.14 -16.59
N ALA A 227 0.89 -1.39 -16.55
CA ALA A 227 1.65 -1.99 -17.65
C ALA A 227 0.85 -2.05 -18.96
N HIS A 228 -0.47 -2.25 -18.87
CA HIS A 228 -1.34 -2.46 -20.03
C HIS A 228 -2.08 -1.22 -20.52
N VAL A 229 -1.75 -0.01 -20.03
CA VAL A 229 -2.47 1.22 -20.42
C VAL A 229 -2.37 1.50 -21.92
N ALA A 230 -1.20 1.28 -22.51
CA ALA A 230 -1.00 1.48 -23.95
C ALA A 230 -1.88 0.53 -24.76
N GLU A 231 -1.92 -0.76 -24.40
CA GLU A 231 -2.77 -1.74 -25.08
C GLU A 231 -4.26 -1.45 -24.85
N ALA A 232 -4.66 -1.10 -23.62
CA ALA A 232 -6.03 -0.74 -23.31
C ALA A 232 -6.52 0.43 -24.18
N ARG A 233 -5.69 1.46 -24.38
CA ARG A 233 -6.00 2.59 -25.27
C ARG A 233 -6.14 2.18 -26.73
N GLN A 234 -5.30 1.27 -27.21
CA GLN A 234 -5.44 0.73 -28.56
C GLN A 234 -6.75 -0.02 -28.74
N ARG A 235 -7.15 -0.84 -27.75
CA ARG A 235 -8.42 -1.56 -27.77
C ARG A 235 -9.63 -0.62 -27.73
N VAL A 236 -9.57 0.41 -26.91
CA VAL A 236 -10.57 1.49 -26.88
C VAL A 236 -10.73 2.12 -28.27
N ALA A 237 -9.63 2.56 -28.88
CA ALA A 237 -9.67 3.16 -30.21
C ALA A 237 -10.22 2.21 -31.29
N ALA A 238 -9.88 0.91 -31.22
CA ALA A 238 -10.40 -0.10 -32.13
C ALA A 238 -11.90 -0.33 -31.96
N LEU A 239 -12.40 -0.39 -30.72
CA LEU A 239 -13.83 -0.55 -30.43
C LEU A 239 -14.63 0.69 -30.85
N GLU A 240 -14.10 1.89 -30.64
CA GLU A 240 -14.72 3.14 -31.11
C GLU A 240 -14.77 3.20 -32.64
N ASP A 241 -13.69 2.79 -33.31
CA ASP A 241 -13.65 2.73 -34.77
C ASP A 241 -14.64 1.71 -35.33
N GLN A 242 -14.75 0.54 -34.70
CA GLN A 242 -15.75 -0.46 -35.06
C GLN A 242 -17.17 0.09 -34.88
N ALA A 243 -17.48 0.71 -33.74
CA ALA A 243 -18.79 1.30 -33.48
C ALA A 243 -19.13 2.38 -34.53
N ARG A 244 -18.17 3.25 -34.89
CA ARG A 244 -18.38 4.24 -35.95
C ARG A 244 -18.68 3.59 -37.30
N LYS A 245 -17.96 2.52 -37.67
CA LYS A 245 -18.20 1.78 -38.92
C LYS A 245 -19.57 1.11 -38.93
N GLU A 246 -19.98 0.49 -37.82
CA GLU A 246 -21.31 -0.11 -37.70
C GLU A 246 -22.43 0.94 -37.80
N GLU A 247 -22.23 2.13 -37.22
CA GLU A 247 -23.18 3.25 -37.38
C GLU A 247 -23.23 3.81 -38.81
N ASP A 248 -22.08 3.89 -39.49
CA ASP A 248 -21.97 4.27 -40.92
C ASP A 248 -22.76 3.28 -41.79
N GLU A 249 -22.46 1.98 -41.67
CA GLU A 249 -23.14 0.91 -42.42
C GLU A 249 -24.65 0.90 -42.16
N LYS A 250 -25.08 1.11 -40.92
CA LYS A 250 -26.52 1.19 -40.59
C LYS A 250 -27.18 2.39 -41.25
N ALA A 251 -26.56 3.56 -41.17
CA ALA A 251 -27.10 4.77 -41.80
C ALA A 251 -27.12 4.67 -43.33
N TRP A 252 -26.12 4.01 -43.90
CA TRP A 252 -26.11 3.67 -45.32
C TRP A 252 -27.25 2.74 -45.69
N ALA A 253 -27.45 1.65 -44.94
CA ALA A 253 -28.59 0.74 -45.15
C ALA A 253 -29.95 1.43 -45.01
N ASP A 254 -30.08 2.38 -44.09
CA ASP A 254 -31.28 3.21 -43.93
C ASP A 254 -31.50 4.12 -45.15
N ALA A 255 -30.43 4.74 -45.68
CA ALA A 255 -30.49 5.54 -46.90
C ALA A 255 -30.87 4.71 -48.13
N LEU A 256 -30.31 3.50 -48.26
CA LEU A 256 -30.67 2.53 -49.29
C LEU A 256 -32.15 2.13 -49.21
N ARG A 257 -32.66 1.89 -48.00
CA ARG A 257 -34.06 1.52 -47.78
C ARG A 257 -35.02 2.66 -48.09
N ALA A 258 -34.67 3.89 -47.75
CA ALA A 258 -35.46 5.06 -48.08
C ALA A 258 -35.45 5.36 -49.58
N GLY A 259 -34.31 5.21 -50.24
CA GLY A 259 -34.17 5.33 -51.69
C GLY A 259 -34.52 6.73 -52.23
N THR A 260 -34.35 7.79 -51.44
CA THR A 260 -34.64 9.18 -51.82
C THR A 260 -33.37 10.03 -51.87
N PRO A 261 -33.31 11.09 -52.69
CA PRO A 261 -32.19 12.04 -52.67
C PRO A 261 -31.88 12.57 -51.28
N SER A 262 -32.93 12.97 -50.55
CA SER A 262 -32.82 13.53 -49.19
C SER A 262 -32.19 12.55 -48.18
N ALA A 263 -32.50 11.26 -48.27
CA ALA A 263 -31.92 10.24 -47.39
C ALA A 263 -30.41 10.09 -47.62
N PHE A 264 -29.97 10.07 -48.89
CA PHE A 264 -28.55 10.02 -49.22
C PHE A 264 -27.82 11.33 -48.84
N THR A 265 -28.45 12.49 -49.02
CA THR A 265 -27.89 13.77 -48.54
C THR A 265 -27.72 13.78 -47.01
N THR A 266 -28.71 13.28 -46.28
CA THR A 266 -28.65 13.16 -44.81
C THR A 266 -27.50 12.25 -44.37
N TYR A 267 -27.32 11.10 -45.04
CA TYR A 267 -26.18 10.22 -44.82
C TYR A 267 -24.84 10.94 -45.05
N ILE A 268 -24.67 11.65 -46.17
CA ILE A 268 -23.45 12.39 -46.51
C ILE A 268 -23.15 13.48 -45.47
N GLN A 269 -24.18 14.16 -44.96
CA GLN A 269 -24.02 15.18 -43.92
C GLN A 269 -23.53 14.57 -42.60
N LYS A 270 -24.05 13.39 -42.24
CA LYS A 270 -23.67 12.69 -41.00
C LYS A 270 -22.29 12.03 -41.11
N PHE A 271 -21.95 11.47 -42.27
CA PHE A 271 -20.72 10.71 -42.51
C PHE A 271 -19.91 11.32 -43.66
N GLY A 272 -19.44 12.57 -43.53
CA GLY A 272 -18.82 13.32 -44.64
C GLY A 272 -17.58 12.68 -45.28
N SER A 273 -16.91 11.76 -44.56
CA SER A 273 -15.78 10.95 -45.05
C SER A 273 -16.04 9.44 -44.92
N GLY A 274 -17.31 9.02 -44.81
CA GLY A 274 -17.70 7.61 -44.75
C GLY A 274 -17.40 6.86 -46.04
N ALA A 275 -17.35 5.54 -45.96
CA ALA A 275 -16.99 4.68 -47.09
C ALA A 275 -17.96 4.85 -48.28
N HIS A 276 -19.24 5.13 -48.00
CA HIS A 276 -20.29 5.20 -49.02
C HIS A 276 -20.58 6.61 -49.54
N VAL A 277 -19.81 7.63 -49.15
CA VAL A 277 -20.10 9.03 -49.54
C VAL A 277 -20.10 9.26 -51.04
N ALA A 278 -19.11 8.69 -51.74
CA ALA A 278 -19.01 8.84 -53.19
C ALA A 278 -20.22 8.20 -53.88
N GLU A 279 -20.60 7.00 -53.44
CA GLU A 279 -21.76 6.28 -53.97
C GLU A 279 -23.08 6.99 -53.62
N ALA A 280 -23.23 7.46 -52.38
CA ALA A 280 -24.39 8.22 -51.93
C ALA A 280 -24.61 9.47 -52.81
N ARG A 281 -23.55 10.20 -53.14
CA ARG A 281 -23.61 11.37 -54.04
C ARG A 281 -24.08 10.99 -55.44
N GLN A 282 -23.55 9.90 -56.00
CA GLN A 282 -23.95 9.41 -57.30
C GLN A 282 -25.44 9.01 -57.33
N ARG A 283 -25.88 8.25 -56.32
CA ARG A 283 -27.29 7.82 -56.20
C ARG A 283 -28.23 9.01 -56.01
N ALA A 284 -27.89 9.97 -55.16
CA ALA A 284 -28.67 11.19 -54.99
C ALA A 284 -28.83 11.95 -56.30
N ALA A 285 -27.73 12.20 -57.03
CA ALA A 285 -27.76 12.91 -58.30
C ALA A 285 -28.57 12.17 -59.38
N ALA A 286 -28.47 10.84 -59.43
CA ALA A 286 -29.25 10.01 -60.35
C ALA A 286 -30.75 10.10 -60.06
N LEU A 287 -31.15 9.99 -58.79
CA LEU A 287 -32.53 10.11 -58.35
C LEU A 287 -33.11 11.51 -58.56
N GLU A 288 -32.33 12.57 -58.33
CA GLU A 288 -32.75 13.94 -58.64
C GLU A 288 -32.93 14.13 -60.15
N THR A 289 -32.02 13.59 -60.96
CA THR A 289 -32.13 13.65 -62.43
C THR A 289 -33.38 12.92 -62.91
N GLN A 290 -33.67 11.74 -62.35
CA GLN A 290 -34.90 11.01 -62.63
C GLN A 290 -36.13 11.81 -62.18
N GLY A 291 -36.13 12.36 -60.97
CA GLY A 291 -37.21 13.20 -60.45
C GLY A 291 -37.50 14.41 -61.33
N ARG A 292 -36.46 15.08 -61.87
CA ARG A 292 -36.59 16.19 -62.83
C ARG A 292 -37.22 15.77 -64.15
N LYS A 293 -36.88 14.57 -64.67
CA LYS A 293 -37.45 14.03 -65.92
C LYS A 293 -38.94 13.67 -65.78
N GLU A 294 -39.33 13.16 -64.63
CA GLU A 294 -40.70 12.72 -64.38
C GLU A 294 -41.61 13.80 -63.76
N LEU A 295 -41.12 15.02 -63.60
CA LEU A 295 -41.90 16.18 -63.18
C LEU A 295 -42.47 16.87 -64.43
N PRO A 296 -43.80 17.14 -64.51
CA PRO A 296 -44.37 17.84 -65.64
C PRO A 296 -43.75 19.23 -65.83
N SER A 297 -43.40 19.56 -67.07
CA SER A 297 -42.86 20.88 -67.42
C SER A 297 -44.01 21.86 -67.68
N ILE A 298 -43.98 22.99 -66.98
CA ILE A 298 -44.87 24.14 -67.20
C ILE A 298 -44.05 25.36 -67.63
N ASP A 299 -44.65 26.24 -68.43
CA ASP A 299 -44.04 27.52 -68.80
C ASP A 299 -44.17 28.52 -67.66
N ILE A 300 -43.28 28.37 -66.70
CA ILE A 300 -43.32 29.17 -65.47
C ILE A 300 -43.00 30.64 -65.71
N LYS A 301 -42.24 30.96 -66.77
CA LYS A 301 -41.94 32.34 -67.15
C LYS A 301 -43.19 33.07 -67.59
N ASN A 302 -44.01 32.43 -68.42
CA ASN A 302 -45.28 33.01 -68.83
C ASN A 302 -46.28 33.07 -67.67
N THR A 303 -46.31 32.05 -66.80
CA THR A 303 -47.15 32.05 -65.60
C THR A 303 -46.78 33.20 -64.65
N CYS A 304 -45.50 33.37 -64.31
CA CYS A 304 -45.03 34.46 -63.46
C CYS A 304 -45.35 35.85 -64.04
N LYS A 305 -45.16 36.04 -65.36
CA LYS A 305 -45.53 37.31 -66.04
C LYS A 305 -47.04 37.57 -65.99
N ALA A 306 -47.85 36.56 -66.23
CA ALA A 306 -49.30 36.68 -66.20
C ALA A 306 -49.82 36.95 -64.78
N ALA A 307 -49.27 36.29 -63.76
CA ALA A 307 -49.61 36.53 -62.36
C ALA A 307 -49.25 37.97 -61.94
N ALA A 308 -48.07 38.45 -62.32
CA ALA A 308 -47.66 39.83 -62.11
C ALA A 308 -48.60 40.84 -62.79
N GLY A 309 -48.99 40.59 -64.05
CA GLY A 309 -49.93 41.43 -64.79
C GLY A 309 -51.33 41.45 -64.16
N ALA A 310 -51.79 40.32 -63.62
CA ALA A 310 -53.05 40.24 -62.89
C ALA A 310 -53.02 41.07 -61.60
N MET A 311 -51.91 41.02 -60.84
CA MET A 311 -51.72 41.84 -59.63
C MET A 311 -51.76 43.34 -59.93
N VAL A 312 -51.09 43.77 -61.00
CA VAL A 312 -51.15 45.17 -61.47
C VAL A 312 -52.57 45.58 -61.86
N SER A 313 -53.31 44.69 -62.51
CA SER A 313 -54.70 44.97 -62.94
C SER A 313 -55.66 45.11 -61.75
N LEU A 314 -55.40 44.42 -60.64
CA LEU A 314 -56.27 44.38 -59.46
C LEU A 314 -55.95 45.46 -58.41
N MET A 315 -54.66 45.72 -58.17
CA MET A 315 -54.23 46.62 -57.08
C MET A 315 -53.56 47.91 -57.58
N GLY A 316 -53.43 48.08 -58.90
CA GLY A 316 -52.65 49.18 -59.49
C GLY A 316 -51.15 49.01 -59.25
N GLY A 317 -50.35 49.87 -59.90
CA GLY A 317 -48.88 49.86 -59.82
C GLY A 317 -48.20 49.39 -61.10
N THR A 318 -46.90 49.12 -61.02
CA THR A 318 -46.10 48.62 -62.15
C THR A 318 -45.42 47.33 -61.75
N THR A 319 -45.51 46.29 -62.59
CA THR A 319 -44.64 45.13 -62.42
C THR A 319 -43.22 45.51 -62.80
N THR A 320 -42.28 45.30 -61.90
CA THR A 320 -40.86 45.42 -62.20
C THR A 320 -40.30 44.07 -62.64
N GLU A 321 -39.18 44.09 -63.37
CA GLU A 321 -38.44 42.86 -63.69
C GLU A 321 -38.02 42.10 -62.43
N GLN A 322 -37.83 42.81 -61.32
CA GLN A 322 -37.51 42.25 -60.01
C GLN A 322 -38.64 41.38 -59.45
N ASP A 323 -39.90 41.75 -59.65
CA ASP A 323 -41.06 40.98 -59.19
C ASP A 323 -41.20 39.66 -59.95
N VAL A 324 -40.98 39.69 -61.26
CA VAL A 324 -40.98 38.49 -62.10
C VAL A 324 -39.82 37.57 -61.72
N ASN A 325 -38.64 38.12 -61.44
CA ASN A 325 -37.48 37.34 -61.02
C ASN A 325 -37.66 36.70 -59.63
N ALA A 326 -38.31 37.40 -58.68
CA ALA A 326 -38.64 36.84 -57.37
C ALA A 326 -39.63 35.68 -57.47
N CYS A 327 -40.63 35.78 -58.36
CA CYS A 327 -41.53 34.67 -58.68
C CYS A 327 -40.75 33.48 -59.24
N LEU A 328 -39.91 33.71 -60.27
CA LEU A 328 -39.12 32.65 -60.90
C LEU A 328 -38.20 31.92 -59.91
N ASP A 329 -37.54 32.64 -59.00
CA ASP A 329 -36.69 32.04 -57.97
C ASP A 329 -37.51 31.17 -57.00
N SER A 330 -38.66 31.65 -56.54
CA SER A 330 -39.55 30.91 -55.64
C SER A 330 -40.09 29.64 -56.30
N GLU A 331 -40.50 29.75 -57.56
CA GLU A 331 -40.99 28.62 -58.35
C GLU A 331 -39.89 27.59 -58.64
N GLN A 332 -38.67 28.05 -58.94
CA GLN A 332 -37.55 27.17 -59.16
C GLN A 332 -37.15 26.43 -57.88
N LYS A 333 -37.18 27.11 -56.73
CA LYS A 333 -36.99 26.48 -55.41
C LYS A 333 -38.08 25.45 -55.11
N ALA A 334 -39.34 25.78 -55.37
CA ALA A 334 -40.45 24.85 -55.17
C ALA A 334 -40.33 23.62 -56.08
N ARG A 335 -39.97 23.83 -57.35
CA ARG A 335 -39.68 22.76 -58.31
C ARG A 335 -38.57 21.83 -57.80
N ASP A 336 -37.46 22.40 -57.32
CA ASP A 336 -36.35 21.64 -56.78
C ASP A 336 -36.73 20.87 -55.51
N GLN A 337 -37.59 21.44 -54.66
CA GLN A 337 -38.10 20.75 -53.46
C GLN A 337 -39.04 19.59 -53.83
N ILE A 338 -39.94 19.78 -54.81
CA ILE A 338 -40.79 18.69 -55.32
C ILE A 338 -39.93 17.55 -55.84
N VAL A 339 -38.86 17.84 -56.59
CA VAL A 339 -37.92 16.81 -57.11
C VAL A 339 -37.27 16.03 -55.96
N LYS A 340 -36.77 16.72 -54.93
CA LYS A 340 -36.11 16.09 -53.78
C LYS A 340 -37.04 15.15 -53.02
N ASP A 341 -38.27 15.58 -52.78
CA ASP A 341 -39.24 14.84 -51.97
C ASP A 341 -40.19 13.97 -52.80
N ARG A 342 -40.00 13.92 -54.12
CA ARG A 342 -40.95 13.29 -55.06
C ARG A 342 -41.30 11.86 -54.68
N ALA A 343 -40.32 11.09 -54.22
CA ALA A 343 -40.52 9.70 -53.81
C ALA A 343 -41.44 9.56 -52.58
N THR A 344 -41.53 10.60 -51.74
CA THR A 344 -42.37 10.61 -50.52
C THR A 344 -43.85 10.86 -50.83
N TYR A 345 -44.17 11.45 -51.98
CA TYR A 345 -45.54 11.70 -52.42
C TYR A 345 -46.15 10.46 -53.07
N SER A 346 -47.42 10.20 -52.76
CA SER A 346 -48.15 9.08 -53.36
C SER A 346 -48.40 9.32 -54.85
N SER A 347 -48.57 8.25 -55.63
CA SER A 347 -48.95 8.38 -57.03
C SER A 347 -50.33 9.04 -57.22
N ALA A 348 -51.22 8.96 -56.22
CA ALA A 348 -52.54 9.61 -56.26
C ALA A 348 -52.39 11.13 -56.11
N ASP A 349 -51.61 11.59 -55.15
CA ASP A 349 -51.38 13.02 -54.91
C ASP A 349 -50.67 13.66 -56.07
N LYS A 350 -49.68 12.96 -56.64
CA LYS A 350 -48.97 13.44 -57.81
C LYS A 350 -49.93 13.75 -58.94
N LYS A 351 -50.94 12.90 -59.16
CA LYS A 351 -51.99 13.13 -60.16
C LYS A 351 -52.96 14.23 -59.74
N GLN A 352 -53.31 14.30 -58.45
CA GLN A 352 -54.27 15.25 -57.92
C GLN A 352 -53.74 16.68 -57.90
N CYS A 353 -52.53 16.87 -57.40
CA CYS A 353 -51.90 18.17 -57.17
C CYS A 353 -51.19 18.72 -58.41
N MET A 354 -50.45 17.89 -59.17
CA MET A 354 -49.62 18.38 -60.28
C MET A 354 -50.39 18.49 -61.60
N ARG A 355 -51.46 19.30 -61.60
CA ARG A 355 -52.31 19.53 -62.77
C ARG A 355 -51.71 20.62 -63.65
N THR A 356 -51.33 20.28 -64.87
CA THR A 356 -50.75 21.22 -65.84
C THR A 356 -51.79 22.02 -66.64
N GLY A 357 -53.03 21.53 -66.71
CA GLY A 357 -54.10 22.11 -67.55
C GLY A 357 -55.01 23.12 -66.84
N VAL A 358 -54.67 23.57 -65.63
CA VAL A 358 -55.44 24.57 -64.87
C VAL A 358 -54.96 25.99 -65.19
N TYR A 359 -55.76 27.00 -64.83
CA TYR A 359 -55.39 28.40 -65.01
C TYR A 359 -54.18 28.75 -64.12
N LEU A 360 -53.08 29.20 -64.74
CA LEU A 360 -51.80 29.59 -64.11
C LEU A 360 -51.20 28.52 -63.18
N PRO A 361 -50.72 27.37 -63.71
CA PRO A 361 -50.12 26.33 -62.88
C PRO A 361 -48.81 26.81 -62.24
N SER A 362 -48.63 26.51 -60.95
CA SER A 362 -47.46 26.91 -60.15
C SER A 362 -46.82 25.70 -59.45
N TYR A 363 -45.49 25.64 -59.43
CA TYR A 363 -44.78 24.62 -58.64
C TYR A 363 -44.90 24.91 -57.14
N VAL A 364 -45.01 26.18 -56.72
CA VAL A 364 -45.26 26.53 -55.31
C VAL A 364 -46.59 25.94 -54.84
N GLU A 365 -47.66 26.13 -55.62
CA GLU A 365 -48.97 25.56 -55.29
C GLU A 365 -48.97 24.03 -55.29
N TRP A 366 -48.30 23.42 -56.27
CA TRP A 366 -48.16 21.96 -56.31
C TRP A 366 -47.41 21.44 -55.09
N LEU A 367 -46.31 22.10 -54.68
CA LEU A 367 -45.54 21.71 -53.50
C LEU A 367 -46.43 21.78 -52.25
N THR A 368 -47.13 22.89 -52.04
CA THR A 368 -48.02 23.04 -50.88
C THR A 368 -49.12 21.98 -50.87
N CYS A 369 -49.75 21.71 -52.01
CA CYS A 369 -50.75 20.64 -52.12
C CYS A 369 -50.17 19.26 -51.77
N LEU A 370 -49.01 18.93 -52.33
CA LEU A 370 -48.34 17.65 -52.09
C LEU A 370 -47.93 17.47 -50.61
N GLU A 371 -47.44 18.53 -49.97
CA GLU A 371 -47.07 18.53 -48.56
C GLU A 371 -48.30 18.35 -47.66
N MET A 372 -49.39 19.09 -47.93
CA MET A 372 -50.65 18.95 -47.20
C MET A 372 -51.22 17.54 -47.31
N GLU A 373 -51.35 16.99 -48.53
CA GLU A 373 -51.88 15.64 -48.77
C GLU A 373 -51.02 14.56 -48.09
N ARG A 374 -49.69 14.71 -48.16
CA ARG A 374 -48.75 13.83 -47.44
C ARG A 374 -48.98 13.88 -45.94
N ASP A 375 -49.12 15.06 -45.37
CA ASP A 375 -49.21 15.23 -43.92
C ASP A 375 -50.59 14.79 -43.39
N VAL A 376 -51.68 15.00 -44.14
CA VAL A 376 -53.00 14.40 -43.87
C VAL A 376 -52.89 12.88 -43.79
N ARG A 377 -52.25 12.23 -44.76
CA ARG A 377 -52.07 10.76 -44.71
C ARG A 377 -51.21 10.27 -43.55
N LYS A 378 -50.21 11.05 -43.13
CA LYS A 378 -49.44 10.71 -41.92
C LYS A 378 -50.33 10.73 -40.68
N MET A 379 -51.25 11.70 -40.59
CA MET A 379 -52.22 11.80 -39.49
C MET A 379 -53.25 10.66 -39.51
N GLU A 380 -53.69 10.22 -40.69
CA GLU A 380 -54.60 9.06 -40.84
C GLU A 380 -53.94 7.72 -40.48
N ARG A 381 -52.62 7.60 -40.67
CA ARG A 381 -51.84 6.39 -40.37
C ARG A 381 -51.34 6.30 -38.94
N GLN A 382 -51.19 7.42 -38.24
CA GLN A 382 -51.05 7.37 -36.79
C GLN A 382 -52.39 6.91 -36.22
N PRO A 383 -52.44 5.89 -35.34
CA PRO A 383 -53.69 5.56 -34.67
C PRO A 383 -54.15 6.81 -33.92
N GLN A 384 -55.18 7.45 -34.44
CA GLN A 384 -55.91 8.49 -33.72
C GLN A 384 -56.32 7.88 -32.39
N PHE A 385 -55.82 8.48 -31.31
CA PHE A 385 -56.24 8.28 -29.93
C PHE A 385 -56.46 6.82 -29.54
N GLY A 386 -55.54 6.28 -28.74
CA GLY A 386 -55.75 5.01 -28.05
C GLY A 386 -57.19 4.89 -27.55
N THR A 387 -57.79 3.72 -27.74
CA THR A 387 -59.15 3.35 -27.35
C THR A 387 -59.33 3.38 -25.82
N ALA A 388 -59.10 4.54 -25.20
CA ALA A 388 -59.48 4.83 -23.84
C ALA A 388 -60.90 5.42 -23.88
N PRO A 389 -61.87 4.85 -23.16
CA PRO A 389 -63.20 5.43 -23.09
C PRO A 389 -63.09 6.80 -22.42
N TRP A 390 -63.52 7.84 -23.13
CA TRP A 390 -63.64 9.18 -22.58
C TRP A 390 -64.58 9.13 -21.37
N SER A 391 -64.02 9.33 -20.17
CA SER A 391 -64.82 9.67 -19.00
C SER A 391 -64.70 11.18 -18.79
N LEU A 392 -65.83 11.87 -18.88
CA LEU A 392 -65.94 13.27 -18.47
C LEU A 392 -65.53 13.38 -16.98
N PRO A 393 -64.75 14.40 -16.57
CA PRO A 393 -64.42 14.59 -15.17
C PRO A 393 -65.70 14.83 -14.36
N LYS A 394 -65.96 13.97 -13.37
CA LYS A 394 -67.05 14.16 -12.40
C LYS A 394 -66.77 15.40 -11.57
N VAL A 395 -67.61 16.42 -11.71
CA VAL A 395 -67.65 17.58 -10.81
C VAL A 395 -68.21 17.11 -9.46
N ASN A 396 -67.53 17.47 -8.38
CA ASN A 396 -67.93 17.14 -7.00
C ASN A 396 -69.21 17.92 -6.62
N PRO A 397 -70.31 17.29 -6.14
CA PRO A 397 -71.58 17.99 -5.86
C PRO A 397 -71.56 18.93 -4.64
N ALA A 398 -70.40 19.16 -4.00
CA ALA A 398 -70.31 19.87 -2.73
C ALA A 398 -70.23 21.40 -2.83
N ILE A 399 -70.55 22.01 -3.97
CA ILE A 399 -70.63 23.48 -4.09
C ILE A 399 -72.04 23.85 -4.54
N ASN A 400 -73.01 23.70 -3.63
CA ASN A 400 -74.25 24.49 -3.57
C ASN A 400 -75.00 24.13 -2.28
N SER A 401 -74.49 24.58 -1.15
CA SER A 401 -75.26 24.70 0.10
C SER A 401 -74.73 25.84 0.98
N ALA A 402 -75.01 27.07 0.56
CA ALA A 402 -75.17 28.28 1.38
C ALA A 402 -75.31 29.49 0.44
N GLY A 403 -76.37 30.29 0.41
CA GLY A 403 -77.55 30.34 1.26
C GLY A 403 -78.57 31.35 0.69
N ARG A 404 -79.74 31.32 1.32
CA ARG A 404 -80.79 32.34 1.46
C ARG A 404 -80.90 33.47 0.44
#